data_AF-A0A1B8QJS8-F1
#
_entry.id   AF-A0A1B8QJS8-F1
#
_cell.length_a   1.000
_cell.length_b   1.000
_cell.length_c   1.000
_cell.angle_alpha   90.00
_cell.angle_beta   90.00
_cell.angle_gamma   90.00
#
_symmetry.space_group_name_H-M   'P 1'
#
loop_
_entity.id
_entity.type
_entity.pdbx_description
1 polymer ?
#
loop_
_entity_poly.entity_id
_entity_poly.type
_entity_poly.pdbx_seq_one_letter_code
_entity_poly.pdbx_strand_id
1 'polypeptide(L)'
;TTADSIFYQSNDFVGYSHVQKLVPIIYKDKWTKNCLLFFMIVFKAKAKLMNFDYVNKFTRENALNLLIKLPVKNNIPDWEYMEKHIECLYLIEKDSISAIANHINNPLEKNISLKGWKRFHLYDNEMFDIDMGTKLDKIKMTSVNPTINFIGRANKSNGITECVDEISGLKPYEAGNLTLSLGGEYLGSCFIQPSPFYTSQNVVVLKPKWQMSFNVKMFIAIMVFKESQLYYKAFIDELNRHIKTDFSIYLPTKNDAPDWQYMEAYISYLFQQQSNTLQHLV
;
A
#
# COMPACT_ATOMS: atom_id res chain seq x y z
N THR A 1 -11.00 -18.82 -27.33
CA THR A 1 -10.00 -17.74 -27.28
C THR A 1 -10.40 -16.83 -26.14
N THR A 2 -9.62 -16.80 -25.06
CA THR A 2 -9.85 -15.93 -23.90
C THR A 2 -9.17 -14.58 -24.13
N ALA A 3 -9.50 -13.55 -23.35
CA ALA A 3 -8.82 -12.25 -23.44
C ALA A 3 -7.31 -12.33 -23.13
N ASP A 4 -6.85 -13.41 -22.50
CA ASP A 4 -5.43 -13.62 -22.20
C ASP A 4 -4.56 -13.85 -23.42
N SER A 5 -5.15 -14.32 -24.53
CA SER A 5 -4.44 -14.52 -25.81
C SER A 5 -4.31 -13.26 -26.66
N ILE A 6 -4.61 -12.08 -26.11
CA ILE A 6 -4.32 -10.78 -26.72
C ILE A 6 -2.92 -10.35 -26.25
N PHE A 7 -2.00 -10.22 -27.19
CA PHE A 7 -0.63 -9.79 -26.93
C PHE A 7 -0.05 -8.98 -28.10
N TYR A 8 0.90 -8.11 -27.77
CA TYR A 8 1.73 -7.42 -28.73
C TYR A 8 2.87 -8.34 -29.17
N GLN A 9 3.20 -8.31 -30.46
CA GLN A 9 4.28 -9.08 -31.04
C GLN A 9 5.31 -8.12 -31.62
N SER A 10 6.55 -8.17 -31.11
CA SER A 10 7.62 -7.24 -31.48
C SER A 10 8.41 -7.68 -32.72
N ASN A 11 8.33 -8.96 -33.07
CA ASN A 11 9.09 -9.57 -34.15
C ASN A 11 8.15 -10.11 -35.23
N ASP A 12 8.65 -10.23 -36.46
CA ASP A 12 7.88 -10.84 -37.55
C ASP A 12 7.45 -12.27 -37.20
N PHE A 13 6.23 -12.64 -37.60
CA PHE A 13 5.64 -13.93 -37.22
C PHE A 13 4.72 -14.47 -38.33
N VAL A 14 4.55 -15.79 -38.34
CA VAL A 14 3.57 -16.49 -39.17
C VAL A 14 2.41 -16.92 -38.27
N GLY A 15 1.22 -16.37 -38.51
CA GLY A 15 0.01 -16.73 -37.77
C GLY A 15 -0.67 -17.98 -38.34
N TYR A 16 -1.18 -18.85 -37.45
CA TYR A 16 -2.10 -19.91 -37.85
C TYR A 16 -3.46 -19.34 -38.27
N SER A 17 -4.26 -20.12 -39.01
CA SER A 17 -5.58 -19.73 -39.56
C SER A 17 -6.56 -19.14 -38.54
N HIS A 18 -6.42 -19.47 -37.25
CA HIS A 18 -7.28 -19.00 -36.18
C HIS A 18 -6.72 -17.77 -35.42
N VAL A 19 -5.55 -17.26 -35.79
CA VAL A 19 -4.94 -16.06 -35.20
C VAL A 19 -5.43 -14.83 -35.97
N GLN A 20 -5.99 -13.86 -35.25
CA GLN A 20 -6.43 -12.59 -35.82
C GLN A 20 -5.35 -11.53 -35.57
N LYS A 21 -5.04 -10.72 -36.59
CA LYS A 21 -4.14 -9.58 -36.48
C LYS A 21 -4.94 -8.28 -36.37
N LEU A 22 -4.56 -7.43 -35.43
CA LEU A 22 -5.04 -6.05 -35.35
C LEU A 22 -3.92 -5.14 -35.82
N VAL A 23 -4.21 -4.30 -36.81
CA VAL A 23 -3.24 -3.36 -37.37
C VAL A 23 -3.84 -1.95 -37.40
N PRO A 24 -3.05 -0.90 -37.12
CA PRO A 24 -3.52 0.47 -37.25
C PRO A 24 -3.97 0.80 -38.67
N ILE A 25 -5.17 1.37 -38.79
CA ILE A 25 -5.72 1.84 -40.06
C ILE A 25 -5.49 3.35 -40.26
N ILE A 26 -5.48 4.12 -39.18
CA ILE A 26 -5.24 5.57 -39.12
C ILE A 26 -4.05 5.88 -38.20
N TYR A 27 -3.40 7.03 -38.42
CA TYR A 27 -2.23 7.50 -37.65
C TYR A 27 -1.10 6.47 -37.59
N LYS A 28 -0.84 5.75 -38.68
CA LYS A 28 0.10 4.62 -38.72
C LYS A 28 1.51 4.97 -38.24
N ASP A 29 1.93 6.21 -38.47
CA ASP A 29 3.22 6.79 -38.06
C ASP A 29 3.30 7.11 -36.56
N LYS A 30 2.17 7.22 -35.87
CA LYS A 30 2.09 7.57 -34.43
C LYS A 30 2.03 6.36 -33.50
N TRP A 31 1.72 5.19 -34.03
CA TRP A 31 1.65 3.95 -33.26
C TRP A 31 3.04 3.36 -33.01
N THR A 32 3.75 3.96 -32.06
CA THR A 32 4.99 3.41 -31.51
C THR A 32 4.73 2.09 -30.76
N LYS A 33 5.81 1.36 -30.43
CA LYS A 33 5.73 0.17 -29.57
C LYS A 33 4.99 0.47 -28.26
N ASN A 34 5.33 1.56 -27.59
CA ASN A 34 4.73 1.91 -26.30
C ASN A 34 3.25 2.28 -26.45
N CYS A 35 2.89 3.07 -27.47
CA CYS A 35 1.49 3.35 -27.76
C CYS A 35 0.68 2.06 -28.03
N LEU A 36 1.25 1.09 -28.76
CA LEU A 36 0.62 -0.21 -29.02
C LEU A 36 0.49 -1.06 -27.75
N LEU A 37 1.49 -1.05 -26.85
CA LEU A 37 1.43 -1.71 -25.55
C LEU A 37 0.34 -1.09 -24.66
N PHE A 38 0.25 0.23 -24.62
CA PHE A 38 -0.80 0.94 -23.89
C PHE A 38 -2.19 0.54 -24.40
N PHE A 39 -2.39 0.59 -25.72
CA PHE A 39 -3.64 0.16 -26.35
C PHE A 39 -3.96 -1.30 -26.00
N MET A 40 -2.98 -2.19 -26.09
CA MET A 40 -3.15 -3.61 -25.76
C MET A 40 -3.64 -3.78 -24.32
N ILE A 41 -3.08 -3.05 -23.34
CA ILE A 41 -3.50 -3.10 -21.94
C ILE A 41 -4.96 -2.68 -21.80
N VAL A 42 -5.35 -1.53 -22.36
CA VAL A 42 -6.73 -1.01 -22.30
C VAL A 42 -7.70 -1.98 -22.99
N PHE A 43 -7.34 -2.47 -24.16
CA PHE A 43 -8.15 -3.39 -24.95
C PHE A 43 -8.34 -4.73 -24.21
N LYS A 44 -7.27 -5.29 -23.64
CA LYS A 44 -7.31 -6.52 -22.84
C LYS A 44 -8.16 -6.35 -21.58
N ALA A 45 -8.00 -5.24 -20.87
CA ALA A 45 -8.81 -4.93 -19.70
C ALA A 45 -10.30 -4.87 -20.06
N LYS A 46 -10.65 -4.19 -21.16
CA LYS A 46 -12.03 -4.10 -21.64
C LYS A 46 -12.58 -5.46 -22.08
N ALA A 47 -11.80 -6.27 -22.79
CA ALA A 47 -12.20 -7.60 -23.21
C ALA A 47 -12.41 -8.56 -22.02
N LYS A 48 -11.62 -8.44 -20.94
CA LYS A 48 -11.81 -9.23 -19.71
C LYS A 48 -13.13 -8.95 -19.03
N LEU A 49 -13.60 -7.69 -19.04
CA LEU A 49 -14.89 -7.31 -18.45
C LEU A 49 -16.11 -7.92 -19.16
N MET A 50 -15.93 -8.53 -20.33
CA MET A 50 -16.99 -9.19 -21.08
C MET A 50 -17.16 -10.68 -20.74
N ASN A 51 -16.37 -11.22 -19.79
CA ASN A 51 -16.49 -12.58 -19.26
C ASN A 51 -16.49 -13.70 -20.33
N PHE A 52 -15.63 -13.58 -21.35
CA PHE A 52 -15.45 -14.62 -22.37
C PHE A 52 -14.77 -15.87 -21.79
N ASP A 53 -15.30 -17.05 -22.13
CA ASP A 53 -14.80 -18.36 -21.68
C ASP A 53 -14.65 -19.35 -22.86
N TYR A 54 -14.56 -20.65 -22.58
CA TYR A 54 -14.42 -21.68 -23.62
C TYR A 54 -15.66 -21.79 -24.53
N VAL A 55 -16.85 -21.48 -24.00
CA VAL A 55 -18.13 -21.51 -24.70
C VAL A 55 -18.39 -20.16 -25.39
N ASN A 56 -18.21 -19.05 -24.67
CA ASN A 56 -18.34 -17.68 -25.16
C ASN A 56 -16.99 -17.16 -25.66
N LYS A 57 -16.63 -17.50 -26.89
CA LYS A 57 -15.33 -17.13 -27.48
C LYS A 57 -15.29 -15.65 -27.86
N PHE A 58 -14.14 -15.02 -27.62
CA PHE A 58 -13.87 -13.70 -28.20
C PHE A 58 -13.73 -13.81 -29.73
N THR A 59 -14.67 -13.24 -30.47
CA THR A 59 -14.72 -13.31 -31.94
C THR A 59 -14.24 -12.01 -32.59
N ARG A 60 -14.03 -12.06 -33.92
CA ARG A 60 -13.72 -10.86 -34.73
C ARG A 60 -14.84 -9.82 -34.66
N GLU A 61 -16.09 -10.26 -34.65
CA GLU A 61 -17.25 -9.38 -34.53
C GLU A 61 -17.27 -8.65 -33.17
N ASN A 62 -16.98 -9.39 -32.09
CA ASN A 62 -16.86 -8.80 -30.75
C ASN A 62 -15.76 -7.74 -30.70
N ALA A 63 -14.61 -8.01 -31.34
CA ALA A 63 -13.50 -7.07 -31.42
C ALA A 63 -13.86 -5.80 -32.22
N LEU A 64 -14.62 -5.93 -33.32
CA LEU A 64 -15.04 -4.79 -34.15
C LEU A 64 -16.05 -3.88 -33.44
N ASN A 65 -16.93 -4.45 -32.62
CA ASN A 65 -17.93 -3.70 -31.86
C ASN A 65 -17.40 -3.16 -30.52
N LEU A 66 -16.15 -3.46 -30.16
CA LEU A 66 -15.58 -3.06 -28.88
C LEU A 66 -15.13 -1.60 -28.89
N LEU A 67 -15.88 -0.76 -28.19
CA LEU A 67 -15.47 0.63 -27.93
C LEU A 67 -14.48 0.69 -26.76
N ILE A 68 -13.27 1.14 -27.06
CA ILE A 68 -12.25 1.46 -26.06
C ILE A 68 -12.10 2.97 -25.90
N LYS A 69 -11.74 3.41 -24.70
CA LYS A 69 -11.44 4.81 -24.42
C LYS A 69 -9.92 4.99 -24.42
N LEU A 70 -9.43 5.91 -25.25
CA LEU A 70 -8.04 6.34 -25.24
C LEU A 70 -7.94 7.76 -24.66
N PRO A 71 -6.80 8.14 -24.08
CA PRO A 71 -6.54 9.51 -23.68
C PRO A 71 -6.55 10.44 -24.90
N VAL A 72 -7.02 11.68 -24.73
CA VAL A 72 -7.23 12.63 -25.84
C VAL A 72 -6.61 13.98 -25.49
N LYS A 73 -5.88 14.55 -26.46
CA LYS A 73 -5.32 15.91 -26.42
C LYS A 73 -5.65 16.59 -27.74
N ASN A 74 -6.31 17.75 -27.68
CA ASN A 74 -6.76 18.50 -28.87
C ASN A 74 -7.62 17.66 -29.84
N ASN A 75 -8.58 16.89 -29.32
CA ASN A 75 -9.49 16.03 -30.09
C ASN A 75 -8.83 14.89 -30.90
N ILE A 76 -7.55 14.61 -30.66
CA ILE A 76 -6.84 13.43 -31.19
C ILE A 76 -6.28 12.60 -30.03
N PRO A 77 -5.92 11.32 -30.23
CA PRO A 77 -5.30 10.53 -29.17
C PRO A 77 -4.04 11.20 -28.62
N ASP A 78 -3.87 11.19 -27.31
CA ASP A 78 -2.70 11.76 -26.63
C ASP A 78 -1.53 10.76 -26.67
N TRP A 79 -0.79 10.80 -27.78
CA TRP A 79 0.36 9.92 -28.02
C TRP A 79 1.48 10.12 -26.99
N GLU A 80 1.74 11.37 -26.60
CA GLU A 80 2.78 11.73 -25.63
C GLU A 80 2.47 11.13 -24.27
N TYR A 81 1.21 11.20 -23.83
CA TYR A 81 0.77 10.56 -22.59
C TYR A 81 0.95 9.04 -22.65
N MET A 82 0.52 8.38 -23.73
CA MET A 82 0.60 6.92 -23.85
C MET A 82 2.06 6.43 -23.86
N GLU A 83 2.95 7.17 -24.52
CA GLU A 83 4.39 6.90 -24.54
C GLU A 83 4.97 6.98 -23.12
N LYS A 84 4.81 8.14 -22.49
CA LYS A 84 5.36 8.42 -21.16
C LYS A 84 4.80 7.48 -20.09
N HIS A 85 3.53 7.09 -20.19
CA HIS A 85 2.91 6.17 -19.26
C HIS A 85 3.61 4.79 -19.26
N ILE A 86 3.87 4.24 -20.44
CA ILE A 86 4.54 2.94 -20.56
C ILE A 86 6.01 3.03 -20.16
N GLU A 87 6.69 4.12 -20.50
CA GLU A 87 8.06 4.38 -20.02
C GLU A 87 8.13 4.44 -18.49
N CYS A 88 7.22 5.17 -17.85
CA CYS A 88 7.14 5.24 -16.38
C CYS A 88 6.88 3.86 -15.76
N LEU A 89 6.00 3.04 -16.34
CA LEU A 89 5.76 1.68 -15.85
C LEU A 89 7.03 0.82 -15.92
N TYR A 90 7.75 0.87 -17.03
CA TYR A 90 9.02 0.16 -17.17
C TYR A 90 10.09 0.64 -16.18
N LEU A 91 10.16 1.94 -15.91
CA LEU A 91 11.08 2.48 -14.91
C LEU A 91 10.76 1.97 -13.51
N ILE A 92 9.48 2.00 -13.11
CA ILE A 92 9.03 1.48 -11.81
C ILE A 92 9.35 -0.01 -11.64
N GLU A 93 9.10 -0.82 -12.67
CA GLU A 93 9.42 -2.25 -12.64
C GLU A 93 10.93 -2.48 -12.57
N LYS A 94 11.71 -1.74 -13.36
CA LYS A 94 13.18 -1.82 -13.35
C LYS A 94 13.76 -1.44 -11.99
N ASP A 95 13.23 -0.40 -11.35
CA ASP A 95 13.64 0.03 -10.01
C ASP A 95 13.26 -1.00 -8.96
N SER A 96 12.08 -1.63 -9.08
CA SER A 96 11.66 -2.71 -8.19
C SER A 96 12.58 -3.93 -8.32
N ILE A 97 12.93 -4.30 -9.55
CA ILE A 97 13.85 -5.42 -9.83
C ILE A 97 15.26 -5.08 -9.37
N SER A 98 15.72 -3.85 -9.58
CA SER A 98 17.06 -3.42 -9.15
C SER A 98 17.16 -3.37 -7.62
N ALA A 99 16.11 -2.95 -6.91
CA ALA A 99 16.04 -3.03 -5.47
C ALA A 99 16.12 -4.48 -4.97
N ILE A 100 15.36 -5.39 -5.58
CA ILE A 100 15.41 -6.83 -5.25
C ILE A 100 16.81 -7.40 -5.55
N ALA A 101 17.37 -7.12 -6.72
CA ALA A 101 18.70 -7.59 -7.11
C ALA A 101 19.80 -7.03 -6.19
N ASN A 102 19.70 -5.77 -5.79
CA ASN A 102 20.60 -5.16 -4.81
C ASN A 102 20.47 -5.82 -3.43
N HIS A 103 19.26 -6.17 -2.99
CA HIS A 103 19.07 -6.91 -1.73
C HIS A 103 19.65 -8.33 -1.78
N ILE A 104 19.63 -8.98 -2.95
CA ILE A 104 20.23 -10.31 -3.16
C ILE A 104 21.76 -10.22 -3.20
N ASN A 105 22.31 -9.23 -3.92
CA ASN A 105 23.75 -9.10 -4.16
C ASN A 105 24.50 -8.43 -3.01
N ASN A 106 23.84 -7.52 -2.30
CA ASN A 106 24.33 -6.83 -1.10
C ASN A 106 23.33 -7.09 0.04
N PRO A 107 23.26 -8.32 0.57
CA PRO A 107 22.44 -8.57 1.75
C PRO A 107 22.93 -7.61 2.84
N LEU A 108 22.01 -6.78 3.36
CA LEU A 108 22.29 -5.90 4.48
C LEU A 108 22.93 -6.75 5.59
N GLU A 109 24.24 -6.60 5.82
CA GLU A 109 25.05 -7.50 6.65
C GLU A 109 24.58 -7.62 8.11
N LYS A 110 23.64 -6.78 8.56
CA LYS A 110 22.85 -7.04 9.76
C LYS A 110 21.74 -8.05 9.47
N ASN A 111 22.11 -9.32 9.37
CA ASN A 111 21.19 -10.39 9.72
C ASN A 111 20.66 -10.09 11.13
N ILE A 112 19.38 -9.77 11.25
CA ILE A 112 18.75 -9.56 12.56
C ILE A 112 18.77 -10.91 13.26
N SER A 113 19.71 -11.10 14.18
CA SER A 113 19.67 -12.25 15.06
C SER A 113 18.47 -12.09 15.99
N LEU A 114 17.50 -13.01 15.89
CA LEU A 114 16.37 -13.08 16.81
C LEU A 114 16.77 -13.68 18.18
N LYS A 115 18.06 -14.02 18.36
CA LYS A 115 18.58 -14.57 19.61
C LYS A 115 18.41 -13.52 20.72
N GLY A 116 17.65 -13.87 21.75
CA GLY A 116 17.36 -12.97 22.87
C GLY A 116 16.18 -12.04 22.65
N TRP A 117 15.35 -12.24 21.63
CA TRP A 117 14.06 -11.55 21.53
C TRP A 117 13.00 -12.26 22.38
N LYS A 118 12.06 -11.51 22.94
CA LYS A 118 10.94 -12.04 23.74
C LYS A 118 9.62 -11.41 23.29
N ARG A 119 8.50 -12.03 23.69
CA ARG A 119 7.17 -11.49 23.42
C ARG A 119 6.75 -10.52 24.53
N PHE A 120 6.18 -9.39 24.11
CA PHE A 120 5.63 -8.36 25.00
C PHE A 120 4.22 -8.02 24.56
N HIS A 121 3.32 -7.80 25.52
CA HIS A 121 1.98 -7.33 25.24
C HIS A 121 1.99 -5.81 25.07
N LEU A 122 1.12 -5.30 24.20
CA LEU A 122 1.00 -3.84 24.03
C LEU A 122 0.48 -3.13 25.28
N TYR A 123 -0.22 -3.84 26.16
CA TYR A 123 -0.76 -3.33 27.41
C TYR A 123 0.20 -3.48 28.61
N ASP A 124 1.41 -4.02 28.42
CA ASP A 124 2.41 -4.10 29.48
C ASP A 124 2.75 -2.71 30.05
N ASN A 125 3.27 -2.67 31.28
CA ASN A 125 3.47 -1.42 32.04
C ASN A 125 4.42 -0.42 31.35
N GLU A 126 5.37 -0.90 30.55
CA GLU A 126 6.35 -0.06 29.85
C GLU A 126 5.96 0.22 28.38
N MET A 127 4.75 -0.18 27.98
CA MET A 127 4.27 -0.12 26.59
C MET A 127 3.23 1.01 26.42
N PHE A 128 1.94 0.67 26.27
CA PHE A 128 0.90 1.62 25.91
C PHE A 128 -0.34 1.50 26.79
N ASP A 129 -1.02 2.63 26.98
CA ASP A 129 -2.43 2.65 27.33
C ASP A 129 -3.27 2.52 26.06
N ILE A 130 -4.13 1.50 26.03
CA ILE A 130 -4.94 1.16 24.85
C ILE A 130 -6.35 1.74 25.01
N ASP A 131 -6.60 2.84 24.29
CA ASP A 131 -7.88 3.52 24.22
C ASP A 131 -8.67 3.03 22.98
N MET A 132 -10.00 2.88 23.12
CA MET A 132 -10.83 2.29 22.06
C MET A 132 -11.22 3.29 20.95
N GLY A 133 -10.67 4.50 20.99
CA GLY A 133 -10.93 5.54 20.01
C GLY A 133 -12.25 6.27 20.25
N THR A 134 -12.47 7.36 19.52
CA THR A 134 -13.72 8.13 19.55
C THR A 134 -14.87 7.43 18.80
N LYS A 135 -14.59 6.42 17.97
CA LYS A 135 -15.56 5.60 17.22
C LYS A 135 -16.56 6.39 16.39
N LEU A 136 -16.13 7.53 15.86
CA LEU A 136 -17.00 8.43 15.10
C LEU A 136 -17.34 7.84 13.72
N ASP A 137 -18.46 8.28 13.17
CA ASP A 137 -18.88 7.97 11.80
C ASP A 137 -18.51 9.14 10.90
N LYS A 138 -17.69 8.88 9.88
CA LYS A 138 -17.17 9.89 8.96
C LYS A 138 -18.30 10.68 8.29
N ILE A 139 -19.41 10.02 7.96
CA ILE A 139 -20.55 10.64 7.26
C ILE A 139 -21.19 11.76 8.11
N LYS A 140 -21.01 11.72 9.43
CA LYS A 140 -21.57 12.70 10.37
C LYS A 140 -20.63 13.87 10.65
N MET A 141 -19.43 13.88 10.08
CA MET A 141 -18.43 14.92 10.30
C MET A 141 -18.63 16.08 9.32
N THR A 142 -18.16 17.27 9.72
CA THR A 142 -18.15 18.47 8.87
C THR A 142 -16.72 18.85 8.50
N SER A 143 -16.57 19.61 7.41
CA SER A 143 -15.28 20.05 6.87
C SER A 143 -15.31 21.54 6.47
N VAL A 144 -15.97 22.38 7.28
CA VAL A 144 -16.10 23.82 7.04
C VAL A 144 -14.80 24.56 7.34
N ASN A 145 -14.12 24.18 8.43
CA ASN A 145 -12.81 24.66 8.83
C ASN A 145 -11.96 23.47 9.37
N PRO A 146 -11.53 22.57 8.47
CA PRO A 146 -10.98 21.28 8.86
C PRO A 146 -9.55 21.43 9.41
N THR A 147 -9.36 21.07 10.68
CA THR A 147 -8.09 21.19 11.41
C THR A 147 -7.64 19.88 12.08
N ILE A 148 -8.53 18.89 12.18
CA ILE A 148 -8.30 17.63 12.90
C ILE A 148 -8.30 16.46 11.92
N ASN A 149 -7.28 15.61 11.97
CA ASN A 149 -7.23 14.43 11.11
C ASN A 149 -8.32 13.41 11.52
N PHE A 150 -8.98 12.79 10.55
CA PHE A 150 -9.91 11.69 10.76
C PHE A 150 -9.28 10.36 10.34
N ILE A 151 -8.94 9.54 11.33
CA ILE A 151 -8.22 8.29 11.12
C ILE A 151 -9.21 7.16 10.90
N GLY A 152 -9.14 6.57 9.71
CA GLY A 152 -9.88 5.38 9.35
C GLY A 152 -9.03 4.12 9.43
N ARG A 153 -9.51 3.08 8.75
CA ARG A 153 -8.83 1.78 8.65
C ARG A 153 -8.01 1.65 7.36
N ALA A 154 -7.54 2.75 6.78
CA ALA A 154 -6.75 2.72 5.55
C ALA A 154 -5.29 2.33 5.85
N ASN A 155 -4.62 1.63 4.92
CA ASN A 155 -3.18 1.32 5.01
C ASN A 155 -2.27 2.38 4.34
N LYS A 156 -2.85 3.44 3.77
CA LYS A 156 -2.13 4.54 3.12
C LYS A 156 -2.27 5.81 3.95
N SER A 157 -1.41 6.79 3.70
CA SER A 157 -1.48 8.12 4.30
C SER A 157 -1.59 8.10 5.84
N ASN A 158 -0.86 7.19 6.50
CA ASN A 158 -0.90 7.00 7.95
C ASN A 158 -2.31 6.70 8.54
N GLY A 159 -3.21 6.14 7.71
CA GLY A 159 -4.60 5.88 8.08
C GLY A 159 -5.49 7.14 8.05
N ILE A 160 -4.96 8.30 7.70
CA ILE A 160 -5.72 9.54 7.55
C ILE A 160 -6.62 9.40 6.32
N THR A 161 -7.93 9.51 6.55
CA THR A 161 -8.93 9.41 5.47
C THR A 161 -9.50 10.75 5.07
N GLU A 162 -9.46 11.74 5.97
CA GLU A 162 -9.97 13.09 5.75
C GLU A 162 -9.42 14.03 6.84
N CYS A 163 -9.58 15.34 6.64
CA CYS A 163 -9.43 16.36 7.68
C CYS A 163 -10.81 16.93 7.98
N VAL A 164 -11.17 17.01 9.26
CA VAL A 164 -12.51 17.38 9.74
C VAL A 164 -12.44 18.53 10.74
N ASP A 165 -13.59 19.15 10.98
CA ASP A 165 -13.73 20.22 11.96
C ASP A 165 -13.57 19.68 13.40
N GLU A 166 -13.18 20.55 14.31
CA GLU A 166 -13.19 20.24 15.74
C GLU A 166 -14.63 20.06 16.24
N ILE A 167 -14.85 19.08 17.11
CA ILE A 167 -16.17 18.75 17.64
C ILE A 167 -16.29 19.35 19.03
N SER A 168 -17.27 20.24 19.22
CA SER A 168 -17.54 20.85 20.52
C SER A 168 -17.76 19.80 21.61
N GLY A 169 -17.01 19.90 22.70
CA GLY A 169 -17.10 18.98 23.84
C GLY A 169 -16.33 17.67 23.69
N LEU A 170 -15.62 17.44 22.58
CA LEU A 170 -14.80 16.24 22.38
C LEU A 170 -13.35 16.64 22.08
N LYS A 171 -12.43 16.38 23.01
CA LYS A 171 -11.01 16.66 22.80
C LYS A 171 -10.42 15.64 21.80
N PRO A 172 -9.70 16.07 20.75
CA PRO A 172 -8.98 15.16 19.87
C PRO A 172 -7.81 14.48 20.58
N TYR A 173 -7.41 13.31 20.08
CA TYR A 173 -6.17 12.67 20.52
C TYR A 173 -4.96 13.47 20.04
N GLU A 174 -3.89 13.43 20.82
CA GLU A 174 -2.68 14.22 20.57
C GLU A 174 -1.78 13.58 19.51
N ALA A 175 -1.05 14.43 18.77
CA ALA A 175 -0.01 13.98 17.84
C ALA A 175 1.05 13.14 18.55
N GLY A 176 1.65 12.19 17.84
CA GLY A 176 2.65 11.26 18.38
C GLY A 176 2.07 10.03 19.07
N ASN A 177 0.76 9.95 19.31
CA ASN A 177 0.08 8.70 19.62
C ASN A 177 0.04 7.79 18.39
N LEU A 178 -0.04 6.48 18.60
CA LEU A 178 -0.23 5.54 17.50
C LEU A 178 -1.70 5.18 17.33
N THR A 179 -2.10 4.87 16.11
CA THR A 179 -3.38 4.23 15.82
C THR A 179 -3.16 2.84 15.28
N LEU A 180 -4.11 1.94 15.54
CA LEU A 180 -4.07 0.56 15.08
C LEU A 180 -5.45 0.13 14.59
N SER A 181 -5.51 -0.31 13.33
CA SER A 181 -6.72 -0.88 12.75
C SER A 181 -6.94 -2.31 13.27
N LEU A 182 -8.10 -2.57 13.87
CA LEU A 182 -8.41 -3.86 14.48
C LEU A 182 -9.07 -4.87 13.54
N GLY A 183 -9.51 -4.45 12.36
CA GLY A 183 -10.34 -5.29 11.48
C GLY A 183 -10.60 -4.69 10.11
N GLY A 184 -11.20 -5.47 9.22
CA GLY A 184 -11.37 -5.14 7.80
C GLY A 184 -10.12 -5.41 6.95
N GLU A 185 -10.17 -5.00 5.68
CA GLU A 185 -9.17 -5.35 4.64
C GLU A 185 -7.72 -5.05 5.06
N TYR A 186 -7.50 -3.98 5.80
CA TYR A 186 -6.17 -3.50 6.20
C TYR A 186 -5.89 -3.72 7.70
N LEU A 187 -6.45 -4.77 8.29
CA LEU A 187 -6.21 -5.20 9.67
C LEU A 187 -4.73 -5.10 10.05
N GLY A 188 -4.43 -4.61 11.25
CA GLY A 188 -3.07 -4.53 11.77
C GLY A 188 -2.29 -3.28 11.34
N SER A 189 -2.83 -2.46 10.43
CA SER A 189 -2.20 -1.19 10.03
C SER A 189 -1.97 -0.31 11.26
N CYS A 190 -0.71 -0.01 11.56
CA CYS A 190 -0.29 0.72 12.75
C CYS A 190 0.55 1.94 12.37
N PHE A 191 0.13 3.15 12.79
CA PHE A 191 0.76 4.40 12.38
C PHE A 191 0.90 5.40 13.51
N ILE A 192 2.01 6.13 13.52
CA ILE A 192 2.22 7.29 14.38
C ILE A 192 1.48 8.49 13.76
N GLN A 193 0.64 9.17 14.54
CA GLN A 193 -0.16 10.27 14.02
C GLN A 193 0.60 11.60 14.05
N PRO A 194 0.67 12.35 12.93
CA PRO A 194 1.49 13.56 12.83
C PRO A 194 0.81 14.81 13.42
N SER A 195 -0.49 14.78 13.67
CA SER A 195 -1.29 15.92 14.12
C SER A 195 -2.46 15.44 14.98
N PRO A 196 -3.14 16.32 15.73
CA PRO A 196 -4.32 15.94 16.50
C PRO A 196 -5.39 15.24 15.64
N PHE A 197 -6.08 14.26 16.22
CA PHE A 197 -6.94 13.38 15.43
C PHE A 197 -8.13 12.78 16.18
N TYR A 198 -9.14 12.38 15.41
CA TYR A 198 -10.23 11.48 15.82
C TYR A 198 -10.11 10.15 15.09
N THR A 199 -10.84 9.14 15.56
CA THR A 199 -10.80 7.80 14.98
C THR A 199 -12.18 7.32 14.56
N SER A 200 -12.25 6.60 13.45
CA SER A 200 -13.43 5.82 13.06
C SER A 200 -13.64 4.63 14.00
N GLN A 201 -14.71 3.87 13.76
CA GLN A 201 -14.90 2.57 14.40
C GLN A 201 -13.76 1.59 14.06
N ASN A 202 -13.51 0.64 14.97
CA ASN A 202 -12.49 -0.42 14.86
C ASN A 202 -11.05 0.10 14.63
N VAL A 203 -10.75 1.30 15.16
CA VAL A 203 -9.39 1.85 15.26
C VAL A 203 -9.13 2.17 16.73
N VAL A 204 -8.09 1.60 17.31
CA VAL A 204 -7.66 1.91 18.68
C VAL A 204 -6.54 2.93 18.67
N VAL A 205 -6.38 3.62 19.80
CA VAL A 205 -5.28 4.56 20.05
C VAL A 205 -4.35 3.97 21.09
N LEU A 206 -3.07 3.85 20.73
CA LEU A 206 -2.00 3.43 21.64
C LEU A 206 -1.29 4.70 22.14
N LYS A 207 -1.48 5.01 23.43
CA LYS A 207 -0.85 6.15 24.10
C LYS A 207 0.41 5.65 24.83
N PRO A 208 1.62 6.09 24.45
CA PRO A 208 2.83 5.67 25.13
C PRO A 208 2.77 5.98 26.63
N LYS A 209 3.09 5.01 27.49
CA LYS A 209 3.11 5.21 28.96
C LYS A 209 4.30 6.05 29.46
N TRP A 210 5.27 6.29 28.58
CA TRP A 210 6.44 7.14 28.82
C TRP A 210 6.84 7.85 27.51
N GLN A 211 7.83 8.75 27.59
CA GLN A 211 8.31 9.54 26.46
C GLN A 211 9.10 8.69 25.45
N MET A 212 8.41 7.84 24.68
CA MET A 212 8.99 7.07 23.59
C MET A 212 9.40 8.00 22.44
N SER A 213 10.58 7.77 21.86
CA SER A 213 11.02 8.45 20.64
C SER A 213 10.15 8.05 19.43
N PHE A 214 10.26 8.82 18.36
CA PHE A 214 9.64 8.46 17.08
C PHE A 214 10.16 7.10 16.58
N ASN A 215 11.47 6.86 16.67
CA ASN A 215 12.11 5.65 16.17
C ASN A 215 11.67 4.40 16.92
N VAL A 216 11.57 4.46 18.26
CA VAL A 216 11.04 3.33 19.06
C VAL A 216 9.59 3.04 18.69
N LYS A 217 8.74 4.06 18.59
CA LYS A 217 7.34 3.89 18.14
C LYS A 217 7.26 3.29 16.75
N MET A 218 8.13 3.71 15.83
CA MET A 218 8.16 3.24 14.46
C MET A 218 8.54 1.75 14.40
N PHE A 219 9.55 1.36 15.16
CA PHE A 219 9.95 -0.04 15.30
C PHE A 219 8.78 -0.91 15.80
N ILE A 220 8.12 -0.48 16.87
CA ILE A 220 6.97 -1.19 17.44
C ILE A 220 5.82 -1.27 16.43
N ALA A 221 5.49 -0.17 15.74
CA ALA A 221 4.43 -0.13 14.73
C ALA A 221 4.69 -1.16 13.61
N ILE A 222 5.94 -1.28 13.15
CA ILE A 222 6.35 -2.30 12.18
C ILE A 222 6.14 -3.70 12.74
N MET A 223 6.56 -3.96 13.97
CA MET A 223 6.40 -5.27 14.61
C MET A 223 4.92 -5.64 14.81
N VAL A 224 4.08 -4.68 15.23
CA VAL A 224 2.62 -4.86 15.33
C VAL A 224 2.02 -5.20 13.99
N PHE A 225 2.37 -4.46 12.93
CA PHE A 225 1.87 -4.72 11.59
C PHE A 225 2.28 -6.13 11.13
N LYS A 226 3.56 -6.50 11.28
CA LYS A 226 4.06 -7.82 10.89
C LYS A 226 3.38 -8.96 11.65
N GLU A 227 3.27 -8.87 12.96
CA GLU A 227 2.58 -9.87 13.78
C GLU A 227 1.11 -10.01 13.36
N SER A 228 0.45 -8.87 13.13
CA SER A 228 -0.95 -8.82 12.71
C SER A 228 -1.18 -9.52 11.37
N GLN A 229 -0.29 -9.30 10.38
CA GLN A 229 -0.40 -9.94 9.07
C GLN A 229 -0.14 -11.45 9.09
N LEU A 230 0.64 -11.96 10.05
CA LEU A 230 1.01 -13.37 10.12
C LEU A 230 -0.07 -14.22 10.77
N TYR A 231 -0.69 -13.73 11.84
CA TYR A 231 -1.53 -14.55 12.72
C TYR A 231 -3.02 -14.24 12.66
N TYR A 232 -3.43 -13.09 12.13
CA TYR A 232 -4.82 -12.64 12.17
C TYR A 232 -5.40 -12.52 10.77
N LYS A 233 -6.73 -12.68 10.66
CA LYS A 233 -7.44 -12.67 9.37
C LYS A 233 -8.68 -11.80 9.47
N ALA A 234 -8.76 -10.82 8.57
CA ALA A 234 -9.95 -9.97 8.43
C ALA A 234 -11.22 -10.81 8.31
N PHE A 235 -12.28 -10.40 9.01
CA PHE A 235 -13.61 -11.06 9.01
C PHE A 235 -13.67 -12.51 9.52
N ILE A 236 -12.55 -13.10 9.96
CA ILE A 236 -12.50 -14.46 10.51
C ILE A 236 -12.00 -14.40 11.95
N ASP A 237 -10.79 -13.89 12.13
CA ASP A 237 -10.10 -13.79 13.41
C ASP A 237 -9.44 -12.42 13.53
N GLU A 238 -10.25 -11.45 13.96
CA GLU A 238 -9.87 -10.04 13.99
C GLU A 238 -9.21 -9.65 15.30
N LEU A 239 -8.28 -8.70 15.20
CA LEU A 239 -7.43 -8.25 16.29
C LEU A 239 -8.22 -7.67 17.48
N ASN A 240 -9.46 -7.20 17.26
CA ASN A 240 -10.32 -6.63 18.30
C ASN A 240 -10.53 -7.58 19.51
N ARG A 241 -10.55 -8.90 19.29
CA ARG A 241 -10.73 -9.89 20.38
C ARG A 241 -9.44 -10.13 21.19
N HIS A 242 -8.30 -9.80 20.62
CA HIS A 242 -6.97 -10.19 21.08
C HIS A 242 -6.16 -9.03 21.68
N ILE A 243 -6.44 -7.81 21.22
CA ILE A 243 -5.61 -6.62 21.48
C ILE A 243 -5.39 -6.30 22.97
N LYS A 244 -6.27 -6.77 23.86
CA LYS A 244 -6.20 -6.57 25.33
C LYS A 244 -6.10 -7.87 26.13
N THR A 245 -5.89 -9.01 25.48
CA THR A 245 -6.00 -10.34 26.11
C THR A 245 -4.78 -11.22 25.86
N ASP A 246 -4.38 -11.40 24.60
CA ASP A 246 -3.30 -12.32 24.23
C ASP A 246 -2.38 -11.79 23.13
N PHE A 247 -2.72 -10.65 22.50
CA PHE A 247 -1.88 -10.05 21.46
C PHE A 247 -0.54 -9.64 22.06
N SER A 248 0.54 -10.14 21.46
CA SER A 248 1.90 -9.80 21.83
C SER A 248 2.79 -9.82 20.59
N ILE A 249 3.85 -9.01 20.64
CA ILE A 249 4.82 -8.86 19.55
C ILE A 249 6.21 -9.26 20.03
N TYR A 250 7.04 -9.76 19.12
CA TYR A 250 8.45 -9.99 19.40
C TYR A 250 9.23 -8.66 19.41
N LEU A 251 10.03 -8.46 20.45
CA LEU A 251 10.95 -7.32 20.56
C LEU A 251 12.34 -7.79 21.02
N PRO A 252 13.42 -7.10 20.60
CA PRO A 252 14.76 -7.30 21.14
C PRO A 252 14.76 -7.05 22.65
N THR A 253 15.56 -7.79 23.42
CA THR A 253 15.62 -7.62 24.88
C THR A 253 17.01 -7.37 25.41
N LYS A 254 17.06 -6.58 26.48
CA LYS A 254 18.23 -6.29 27.29
C LYS A 254 17.80 -6.31 28.74
N ASN A 255 18.39 -7.22 29.53
CA ASN A 255 18.02 -7.44 30.93
C ASN A 255 16.51 -7.71 31.13
N ASP A 256 15.94 -8.60 30.30
CA ASP A 256 14.52 -9.01 30.33
C ASP A 256 13.48 -7.92 30.01
N ALA A 257 13.91 -6.69 29.71
CA ALA A 257 13.06 -5.61 29.21
C ALA A 257 13.30 -5.37 27.71
N PRO A 258 12.38 -4.69 26.99
CA PRO A 258 12.60 -4.31 25.60
C PRO A 258 13.86 -3.45 25.44
N ASP A 259 14.71 -3.77 24.46
CA ASP A 259 15.92 -3.01 24.18
C ASP A 259 15.59 -1.77 23.34
N TRP A 260 15.16 -0.70 24.02
CA TRP A 260 14.82 0.58 23.40
C TRP A 260 15.97 1.20 22.63
N GLN A 261 17.20 1.07 23.13
CA GLN A 261 18.40 1.61 22.48
C GLN A 261 18.68 0.91 21.16
N TYR A 262 18.50 -0.41 21.11
CA TYR A 262 18.59 -1.16 19.88
C TYR A 262 17.56 -0.68 18.85
N MET A 263 16.28 -0.55 19.25
CA MET A 263 15.20 -0.11 18.35
C MET A 263 15.49 1.29 17.77
N GLU A 264 15.92 2.22 18.62
CA GLU A 264 16.33 3.57 18.25
C GLU A 264 17.43 3.56 17.17
N ALA A 265 18.53 2.87 17.46
CA ALA A 265 19.68 2.80 16.59
C ALA A 265 19.35 2.10 15.25
N TYR A 266 18.50 1.08 15.30
CA TYR A 266 18.10 0.32 14.11
C TYR A 266 17.29 1.17 13.13
N ILE A 267 16.27 1.89 13.60
CA ILE A 267 15.47 2.75 12.73
C ILE A 267 16.29 3.94 12.21
N SER A 268 17.14 4.53 13.06
CA SER A 268 18.08 5.59 12.64
C SER A 268 18.98 5.13 11.48
N TYR A 269 19.55 3.92 11.61
CA TYR A 269 20.37 3.32 10.57
C TYR A 269 19.59 3.13 9.26
N LEU A 270 18.35 2.64 9.32
CA LEU A 270 17.52 2.48 8.11
C LEU A 270 17.26 3.80 7.40
N PHE A 271 16.92 4.87 8.13
CA PHE A 271 16.72 6.19 7.54
C PHE A 271 17.99 6.76 6.90
N GLN A 272 19.15 6.53 7.52
CA GLN A 272 20.43 6.95 6.96
C GLN A 272 20.71 6.26 5.61
N GLN A 273 20.49 4.94 5.53
CA GLN A 273 20.70 4.19 4.29
C GLN A 273 19.75 4.63 3.17
N GLN A 274 18.50 4.92 3.51
CA GLN A 274 17.54 5.43 2.52
C GLN A 274 17.92 6.82 2.01
N SER A 275 18.38 7.70 2.90
CA SER A 275 18.85 9.05 2.53
C SER A 275 20.05 9.00 1.59
N ASN A 276 21.02 8.13 1.89
CA ASN A 276 22.18 7.92 1.02
C ASN A 276 21.77 7.41 -0.37
N THR A 277 20.81 6.46 -0.43
CA THR A 277 20.32 5.91 -1.69
C THR A 277 19.65 6.98 -2.57
N LEU A 278 18.86 7.88 -1.96
CA LEU A 278 18.21 8.97 -2.69
C LEU A 278 19.20 10.02 -3.21
N GLN A 279 20.29 10.28 -2.49
CA GLN A 279 21.35 11.19 -2.95
C GLN A 279 22.12 10.67 -4.17
N HIS A 280 22.18 9.35 -4.36
CA HIS A 280 22.81 8.74 -5.54
C HIS A 280 21.91 8.75 -6.80
N LEU A 281 20.64 9.16 -6.67
CA LEU A 281 19.66 9.24 -7.77
C LEU A 281 19.46 10.67 -8.31
N VAL A 282 20.17 11.67 -7.75
CA VAL A 282 20.16 13.08 -8.17
C VAL A 282 21.52 13.44 -8.74
#